data_AF-A0A1W9M888-F1
#
_entry.id   AF-A0A1W9M888-F1
#
_cell.length_a   1.000
_cell.length_b   1.000
_cell.length_c   1.000
_cell.angle_alpha   90.00
_cell.angle_beta   90.00
_cell.angle_gamma   90.00
#
_symmetry.space_group_name_H-M   'P 1'
#
loop_
_entity.id
_entity.type
_entity.pdbx_description
1 polymer ?
#
loop_
_entity_poly.entity_id
_entity_poly.type
_entity_poly.pdbx_seq_one_letter_code
_entity_poly.pdbx_strand_id
1 'polypeptide(L)'
;MAKKYAVLITMLFILPLSLMLAGCGEYGRVDQGRAIAYDKAAKTVTIIRDKSIDPKKPDYSVLPPMKYQIPDNPAEMGPEPKPGKRMKLDTVKKQIVIFNPATNNFETITYTPIEQKHVESKDPLVYDVAADKSKVFPVVDQQKKTITIYSRRLKEYVKFSVPDQYFSMPADTWDNGDEVRIYFKQEGKSLRFMNITKTDIFKK
;
A
#
# COMPACT_ATOMS: atom_id res chain seq x y z
N MET A 1 -14.26 -68.66 2.94
CA MET A 1 -13.18 -67.78 2.45
C MET A 1 -13.64 -66.35 2.11
N ALA A 2 -14.90 -66.09 1.72
CA ALA A 2 -15.36 -64.75 1.33
C ALA A 2 -15.36 -63.65 2.42
N LYS A 3 -15.50 -63.99 3.71
CA LYS A 3 -15.59 -63.01 4.81
C LYS A 3 -14.27 -62.29 5.15
N LYS A 4 -13.11 -62.91 4.90
CA LYS A 4 -11.79 -62.29 5.20
C LYS A 4 -11.36 -61.27 4.14
N TYR A 5 -11.81 -61.44 2.89
CA TYR A 5 -11.53 -60.50 1.80
C TYR A 5 -12.42 -59.25 1.86
N ALA A 6 -13.63 -59.34 2.42
CA ALA A 6 -14.50 -58.19 2.60
C ALA A 6 -13.89 -57.14 3.55
N VAL A 7 -13.27 -57.56 4.66
CA VAL A 7 -12.63 -56.64 5.62
C VAL A 7 -11.38 -55.98 5.02
N LEU A 8 -10.60 -56.74 4.22
CA LEU A 8 -9.39 -56.22 3.57
C LEU A 8 -9.69 -55.22 2.44
N ILE A 9 -10.78 -55.45 1.68
CA ILE A 9 -11.23 -54.53 0.61
C ILE A 9 -11.82 -53.25 1.22
N THR A 10 -12.53 -53.34 2.37
CA THR A 10 -13.07 -52.15 3.04
C THR A 10 -11.97 -51.25 3.62
N MET A 11 -10.84 -51.81 4.06
CA MET A 11 -9.69 -51.04 4.57
C MET A 11 -8.88 -50.36 3.45
N LEU A 12 -8.90 -50.91 2.22
CA LEU A 12 -8.17 -50.39 1.07
C LEU A 12 -8.82 -49.16 0.42
N PHE A 13 -10.12 -48.95 0.64
CA PHE A 13 -10.88 -47.81 0.08
C PHE A 13 -11.02 -46.61 1.05
N ILE A 14 -10.70 -46.76 2.33
CA ILE A 14 -10.79 -45.67 3.31
C ILE A 14 -9.50 -44.83 3.35
N LEU A 15 -8.34 -45.44 3.07
CA LEU A 15 -7.04 -44.78 3.09
C LEU A 15 -6.81 -43.69 2.01
N PRO A 16 -7.28 -43.84 0.75
CA PRO A 16 -7.12 -42.78 -0.26
C PRO A 16 -8.04 -41.58 0.00
N LEU A 17 -9.17 -41.77 0.68
CA LEU A 17 -10.13 -40.69 0.96
C LEU A 17 -9.62 -39.72 2.04
N SER A 18 -8.88 -40.23 3.03
CA SER A 18 -8.18 -39.40 4.02
C SER A 18 -6.99 -38.61 3.45
N LEU A 19 -6.34 -39.12 2.40
CA LEU A 19 -5.23 -38.42 1.73
C LEU A 19 -5.71 -37.32 0.77
N MET A 20 -6.91 -37.44 0.22
CA MET A 20 -7.51 -36.37 -0.61
C MET A 20 -8.03 -35.18 0.21
N LEU A 21 -8.46 -35.39 1.47
CA LEU A 21 -8.85 -34.31 2.38
C LEU A 21 -7.64 -33.54 2.94
N ALA A 22 -6.46 -34.16 2.99
CA ALA A 22 -5.21 -33.51 3.43
C ALA A 22 -4.51 -32.71 2.31
N GLY A 23 -4.92 -32.89 1.05
CA GLY A 23 -4.28 -32.30 -0.14
C GLY A 23 -4.80 -30.92 -0.55
N CYS A 24 -5.94 -30.45 -0.03
CA CYS A 24 -6.40 -29.07 -0.21
C CYS A 24 -5.90 -28.21 0.96
N GLY A 25 -4.60 -27.90 0.96
CA GLY A 25 -4.11 -26.85 1.85
C GLY A 25 -4.88 -25.55 1.57
N GLU A 26 -5.32 -24.85 2.62
CA GLU A 26 -5.98 -23.55 2.46
C GLU A 26 -5.10 -22.63 1.59
N TYR A 27 -5.64 -22.26 0.43
CA TYR A 27 -5.01 -21.28 -0.44
C TYR A 27 -4.90 -19.97 0.32
N GLY A 28 -3.68 -19.44 0.43
CA GLY A 28 -3.47 -18.15 1.06
C GLY A 28 -4.19 -17.03 0.29
N ARG A 29 -4.57 -15.99 1.03
CA ARG A 29 -5.24 -14.80 0.54
C ARG A 29 -4.20 -13.73 0.19
N VAL A 30 -4.60 -12.80 -0.67
CA VAL A 30 -3.78 -11.67 -1.08
C VAL A 30 -4.51 -10.39 -0.74
N ASP A 31 -3.83 -9.51 -0.01
CA ASP A 31 -4.24 -8.14 0.19
C ASP A 31 -3.29 -7.21 -0.54
N GLN A 32 -3.86 -6.20 -1.19
CA GLN A 32 -3.11 -5.14 -1.85
C GLN A 32 -3.61 -3.80 -1.34
N GLY A 33 -2.71 -2.84 -1.16
CA GLY A 33 -3.10 -1.51 -0.71
C GLY A 33 -1.93 -0.57 -0.48
N ARG A 34 -2.30 0.62 0.01
CA ARG A 34 -1.37 1.72 0.29
C ARG A 34 -0.84 1.61 1.71
N ALA A 35 0.49 1.60 1.85
CA ALA A 35 1.14 1.65 3.15
C ALA A 35 0.96 3.03 3.81
N ILE A 36 0.35 3.05 5.00
CA ILE A 36 0.14 4.27 5.80
C ILE A 36 1.03 4.33 7.04
N ALA A 37 1.58 3.19 7.46
CA ALA A 37 2.59 3.10 8.50
C ALA A 37 3.51 1.89 8.26
N TYR A 38 4.77 2.03 8.64
CA TYR A 38 5.76 0.95 8.63
C TYR A 38 6.67 1.10 9.84
N ASP A 39 6.77 0.04 10.63
CA ASP A 39 7.65 -0.05 11.78
C ASP A 39 8.64 -1.19 11.56
N LYS A 40 9.89 -0.81 11.28
CA LYS A 40 10.99 -1.76 11.03
C LYS A 40 11.39 -2.52 12.28
N ALA A 41 11.32 -1.88 13.46
CA ALA A 41 11.71 -2.50 14.72
C ALA A 41 10.64 -3.50 15.18
N ALA A 42 9.37 -3.11 15.12
CA ALA A 42 8.25 -3.99 15.44
C ALA A 42 7.93 -5.00 14.32
N LYS A 43 8.59 -4.89 13.15
CA LYS A 43 8.31 -5.71 11.97
C LYS A 43 6.84 -5.68 11.58
N THR A 44 6.26 -4.48 11.51
CA THR A 44 4.85 -4.32 11.13
C THR A 44 4.63 -3.30 10.02
N VAL A 45 3.57 -3.53 9.24
CA VAL A 45 3.07 -2.61 8.22
C VAL A 45 1.57 -2.43 8.41
N THR A 46 1.09 -1.20 8.24
CA THR A 46 -0.35 -0.90 8.22
C THR A 46 -0.72 -0.35 6.86
N ILE A 47 -1.80 -0.86 6.28
CA ILE A 47 -2.25 -0.51 4.94
C ILE A 47 -3.72 -0.11 4.93
N ILE A 48 -4.08 0.75 3.97
CA ILE A 48 -5.47 0.90 3.51
C ILE A 48 -5.63 0.01 2.28
N ARG A 49 -6.57 -0.94 2.34
CA ARG A 49 -6.85 -1.88 1.24
C ARG A 49 -7.28 -1.10 -0.01
N ASP A 50 -6.73 -1.49 -1.16
CA ASP A 50 -7.26 -1.08 -2.45
C ASP A 50 -8.51 -1.91 -2.77
N LYS A 51 -9.66 -1.24 -2.93
CA LYS A 51 -10.92 -1.89 -3.32
C LYS A 51 -11.01 -2.11 -4.83
N SER A 52 -10.21 -1.38 -5.61
CA SER A 52 -10.27 -1.42 -7.05
C SER A 52 -9.74 -2.72 -7.61
N ILE A 53 -10.40 -3.20 -8.67
CA ILE A 53 -9.88 -4.29 -9.51
C ILE A 53 -8.92 -3.77 -10.60
N ASP A 54 -8.88 -2.46 -10.85
CA ASP A 54 -8.02 -1.82 -11.84
C ASP A 54 -6.79 -1.20 -11.15
N PRO A 55 -5.58 -1.78 -11.33
CA PRO A 55 -4.35 -1.27 -10.73
C PRO A 55 -4.01 0.17 -11.13
N LYS A 56 -4.54 0.66 -12.26
CA LYS A 56 -4.31 2.05 -12.72
C LYS A 56 -5.20 3.06 -12.01
N LYS A 57 -6.30 2.59 -11.40
CA LYS A 57 -7.33 3.42 -10.75
C LYS A 57 -7.61 2.88 -9.34
N PRO A 58 -6.65 2.98 -8.42
CA PRO A 58 -6.84 2.45 -7.08
C PRO A 58 -7.89 3.25 -6.29
N ASP A 59 -8.58 2.56 -5.38
CA ASP A 59 -9.61 3.08 -4.50
C ASP A 59 -9.27 2.75 -3.04
N TYR A 60 -8.75 3.76 -2.32
CA TYR A 60 -8.35 3.68 -0.92
C TYR A 60 -9.43 4.22 0.02
N SER A 61 -10.68 3.84 -0.17
CA SER A 61 -11.83 4.27 0.65
C SER A 61 -12.23 3.26 1.74
N VAL A 62 -11.44 2.20 1.96
CA VAL A 62 -11.79 1.11 2.88
C VAL A 62 -11.17 1.31 4.26
N LEU A 63 -12.02 1.31 5.28
CA LEU A 63 -11.65 1.22 6.70
C LEU A 63 -12.19 -0.10 7.30
N PRO A 64 -11.61 -0.59 8.41
CA PRO A 64 -10.42 -0.06 9.09
C PRO A 64 -9.12 -0.35 8.35
N PRO A 65 -8.00 0.33 8.68
CA PRO A 65 -6.68 -0.07 8.21
C PRO A 65 -6.33 -1.49 8.66
N MET A 66 -5.58 -2.21 7.82
CA MET A 66 -5.14 -3.57 8.11
C MET A 66 -3.68 -3.58 8.51
N LYS A 67 -3.38 -4.18 9.65
CA LYS A 67 -2.02 -4.30 10.18
C LYS A 67 -1.51 -5.73 9.99
N TYR A 68 -0.30 -5.87 9.46
CA TYR A 68 0.37 -7.15 9.28
C TYR A 68 1.74 -7.15 9.95
N GLN A 69 2.13 -8.30 10.51
CA GLN A 69 3.53 -8.64 10.76
C GLN A 69 4.21 -8.97 9.43
N ILE A 70 5.37 -8.37 9.16
CA ILE A 70 6.20 -8.67 7.97
C ILE A 70 6.95 -9.99 8.18
N PRO A 71 7.33 -10.71 7.11
CA PRO A 71 7.99 -12.00 7.24
C PRO A 71 9.39 -11.85 7.86
N ASP A 72 9.80 -12.82 8.67
CA ASP A 72 11.16 -12.83 9.23
C ASP A 72 12.23 -13.16 8.20
N ASN A 73 11.87 -13.96 7.18
CA ASN A 73 12.75 -14.33 6.10
C ASN A 73 12.86 -13.18 5.08
N PRO A 74 14.03 -12.54 4.90
CA PRO A 74 14.21 -11.46 3.94
C PRO A 74 13.93 -11.88 2.49
N ALA A 75 14.06 -13.17 2.15
CA ALA A 75 13.76 -13.68 0.81
C ALA A 75 12.27 -13.62 0.46
N GLU A 76 11.39 -13.53 1.48
CA GLU A 76 9.94 -13.38 1.31
C GLU A 76 9.50 -11.91 1.38
N MET A 77 10.46 -10.98 1.40
CA MET A 77 10.25 -9.54 1.52
C MET A 77 10.86 -8.78 0.34
N GLY A 78 10.05 -7.96 -0.33
CA GLY A 78 10.52 -6.96 -1.28
C GLY A 78 11.12 -5.72 -0.60
N PRO A 79 11.40 -4.65 -1.36
CA PRO A 79 11.91 -3.40 -0.79
C PRO A 79 11.00 -2.85 0.33
N GLU A 80 11.58 -2.27 1.37
CA GLU A 80 10.81 -1.67 2.47
C GLU A 80 9.82 -0.61 1.95
N PRO A 81 8.57 -0.58 2.46
CA PRO A 81 7.58 0.39 2.04
C PRO A 81 7.85 1.77 2.62
N LYS A 82 7.66 2.81 1.81
CA LYS A 82 7.54 4.18 2.29
C LYS A 82 6.08 4.43 2.71
N PRO A 83 5.80 4.82 3.96
CA PRO A 83 4.45 5.19 4.37
C PRO A 83 4.05 6.54 3.78
N GLY A 84 2.75 6.73 3.55
CA GLY A 84 2.20 8.04 3.21
C GLY A 84 0.68 8.05 3.30
N LYS A 85 0.14 9.09 3.93
CA LYS A 85 -1.26 9.12 4.39
C LYS A 85 -2.21 9.81 3.41
N ARG A 86 -1.71 10.37 2.31
CA ARG A 86 -2.55 10.91 1.24
C ARG A 86 -3.20 9.78 0.44
N MET A 87 -4.52 9.68 0.53
CA MET A 87 -5.33 8.68 -0.18
C MET A 87 -5.74 9.17 -1.56
N LYS A 88 -6.06 10.46 -1.70
CA LYS A 88 -6.52 11.05 -2.96
C LYS A 88 -6.05 12.48 -3.11
N LEU A 89 -5.75 12.86 -4.34
CA LEU A 89 -5.58 14.25 -4.79
C LEU A 89 -6.61 14.49 -5.90
N ASP A 90 -7.55 15.39 -5.67
CA ASP A 90 -8.53 15.86 -6.64
C ASP A 90 -8.22 17.32 -6.97
N THR A 91 -7.54 17.53 -8.09
CA THR A 91 -7.10 18.86 -8.51
C THR A 91 -8.22 19.71 -9.09
N VAL A 92 -9.32 19.09 -9.54
CA VAL A 92 -10.49 19.80 -10.07
C VAL A 92 -11.32 20.37 -8.92
N LYS A 93 -11.61 19.55 -7.90
CA LYS A 93 -12.34 19.97 -6.70
C LYS A 93 -11.48 20.70 -5.68
N LYS A 94 -10.16 20.72 -5.88
CA LYS A 94 -9.17 21.28 -4.96
C LYS A 94 -9.28 20.63 -3.57
N GLN A 95 -9.37 19.30 -3.58
CA GLN A 95 -9.53 18.49 -2.38
C GLN A 95 -8.42 17.45 -2.28
N ILE A 96 -7.96 17.23 -1.05
CA ILE A 96 -7.07 16.13 -0.70
C ILE A 96 -7.78 15.27 0.34
N VAL A 97 -7.76 13.96 0.15
CA VAL A 97 -8.21 13.01 1.18
C VAL A 97 -6.99 12.42 1.84
N ILE A 98 -6.91 12.55 3.17
CA ILE A 98 -5.86 11.95 3.99
C ILE A 98 -6.46 10.92 4.95
N PHE A 99 -5.64 9.98 5.40
CA PHE A 99 -5.92 9.17 6.58
C PHE A 99 -5.33 9.86 7.82
N ASN A 100 -6.17 10.17 8.81
CA ASN A 100 -5.72 10.71 10.09
C ASN A 100 -5.57 9.58 11.12
N PRO A 101 -4.34 9.25 11.57
CA PRO A 101 -4.11 8.18 12.54
C PRO A 101 -4.67 8.49 13.93
N ALA A 102 -4.88 9.77 14.29
CA ALA A 102 -5.43 10.14 15.59
C ALA A 102 -6.92 9.81 15.70
N THR A 103 -7.67 9.92 14.60
CA THR A 103 -9.11 9.62 14.54
C THR A 103 -9.40 8.26 13.90
N ASN A 104 -8.38 7.60 13.33
CA ASN A 104 -8.49 6.37 12.55
C ASN A 104 -9.53 6.49 11.41
N ASN A 105 -9.62 7.67 10.80
CA ASN A 105 -10.62 7.98 9.79
C ASN A 105 -10.03 8.81 8.64
N PHE A 106 -10.79 8.96 7.56
CA PHE A 106 -10.44 9.82 6.45
C PHE A 106 -10.90 11.26 6.67
N GLU A 107 -10.06 12.20 6.29
CA GLU A 107 -10.37 13.63 6.29
C GLU A 107 -10.26 14.18 4.88
N THR A 108 -11.32 14.86 4.43
CA THR A 108 -11.32 15.61 3.18
C THR A 108 -10.97 17.06 3.47
N ILE A 109 -9.83 17.51 2.94
CA ILE A 109 -9.30 18.85 3.13
C ILE A 109 -9.44 19.61 1.81
N THR A 110 -10.22 20.69 1.82
CA THR A 110 -10.19 21.66 0.73
C THR A 110 -8.93 22.51 0.86
N TYR A 111 -8.16 22.60 -0.22
CA TYR A 111 -6.91 23.36 -0.26
C TYR A 111 -7.02 24.58 -1.16
N THR A 112 -6.15 25.57 -0.90
CA THR A 112 -5.99 26.75 -1.75
C THR A 112 -4.82 26.53 -2.70
N PRO A 113 -5.04 26.35 -4.02
CA PRO A 113 -3.95 26.20 -4.99
C PRO A 113 -3.15 27.50 -5.08
N ILE A 114 -1.83 27.38 -5.07
CA ILE A 114 -0.88 28.47 -5.30
C ILE A 114 -0.24 28.29 -6.68
N GLU A 115 0.13 27.06 -7.03
CA GLU A 115 0.67 26.70 -8.33
C GLU A 115 0.21 25.29 -8.68
N GLN A 116 -0.21 25.07 -9.91
CA GLN A 116 -0.53 23.74 -10.42
C GLN A 116 -0.04 23.62 -11.86
N LYS A 117 0.72 22.57 -12.14
CA LYS A 117 1.32 22.30 -13.46
C LYS A 117 1.27 20.81 -13.77
N HIS A 118 0.95 20.50 -15.02
CA HIS A 118 1.16 19.17 -15.57
C HIS A 118 2.65 19.03 -15.94
N VAL A 119 3.37 18.13 -15.27
CA VAL A 119 4.83 17.97 -15.42
C VAL A 119 5.24 16.50 -15.52
N GLU A 120 6.09 16.20 -16.49
CA GLU A 120 6.68 14.88 -16.67
C GLU A 120 7.73 14.59 -15.59
N SER A 121 8.02 13.32 -15.35
CA SER A 121 8.92 12.90 -14.26
C SER A 121 10.38 13.34 -14.38
N LYS A 122 10.78 13.85 -15.55
CA LYS A 122 12.12 14.39 -15.85
C LYS A 122 12.15 15.92 -15.96
N ASP A 123 11.02 16.58 -15.70
CA ASP A 123 10.94 18.03 -15.71
C ASP A 123 11.82 18.64 -14.60
N PRO A 124 12.57 19.75 -14.84
CA PRO A 124 13.42 20.39 -13.84
C PRO A 124 12.70 20.80 -12.55
N LEU A 125 11.38 20.93 -12.54
CA LEU A 125 10.60 21.20 -11.32
C LEU A 125 10.60 20.01 -10.36
N VAL A 126 10.67 18.77 -10.88
CA VAL A 126 10.55 17.52 -10.11
C VAL A 126 11.76 16.61 -10.22
N TYR A 127 12.72 16.95 -11.08
CA TYR A 127 13.94 16.21 -11.33
C TYR A 127 15.16 17.12 -11.20
N ASP A 128 16.18 16.61 -10.51
CA ASP A 128 17.51 17.22 -10.47
C ASP A 128 18.36 16.58 -11.57
N VAL A 129 18.58 17.34 -12.65
CA VAL A 129 19.34 16.89 -13.82
C VAL A 129 20.82 16.69 -13.47
N ALA A 130 21.39 17.52 -12.60
CA ALA A 130 22.80 17.44 -12.23
C ALA A 130 23.09 16.22 -11.36
N ALA A 131 22.17 15.88 -10.45
CA ALA A 131 22.29 14.73 -9.56
C ALA A 131 21.61 13.45 -10.12
N ASP A 132 21.08 13.50 -11.35
CA ASP A 132 20.31 12.45 -12.01
C ASP A 132 19.30 11.75 -11.08
N LYS A 133 18.52 12.53 -10.33
CA LYS A 133 17.56 12.00 -9.34
C LYS A 133 16.29 12.82 -9.24
N SER A 134 15.18 12.17 -8.87
CA SER A 134 13.94 12.88 -8.53
C SER A 134 14.13 13.73 -7.28
N LYS A 135 13.53 14.93 -7.27
CA LYS A 135 13.46 15.76 -6.08
C LYS A 135 12.57 15.11 -5.03
N VAL A 136 12.86 15.41 -3.77
CA VAL A 136 12.10 14.89 -2.63
C VAL A 136 10.81 15.68 -2.47
N PHE A 137 9.69 14.95 -2.44
CA PHE A 137 8.37 15.46 -2.11
C PHE A 137 7.77 14.57 -1.03
N PRO A 138 6.86 15.09 -0.18
CA PRO A 138 6.35 16.46 -0.15
C PRO A 138 7.35 17.45 0.47
N VAL A 139 7.27 18.72 0.07
CA VAL A 139 8.00 19.84 0.71
C VAL A 139 7.00 20.67 1.49
N VAL A 140 7.14 20.71 2.81
CA VAL A 140 6.29 21.51 3.71
C VAL A 140 7.06 22.73 4.17
N ASP A 141 6.63 23.91 3.77
CA ASP A 141 7.17 25.19 4.21
C ASP A 141 6.21 25.80 5.24
N GLN A 142 6.57 25.66 6.52
CA GLN A 142 5.75 26.16 7.63
C GLN A 142 5.72 27.70 7.71
N GLN A 143 6.78 28.38 7.27
CA GLN A 143 6.85 29.85 7.30
C GLN A 143 5.95 30.45 6.23
N LYS A 144 6.01 29.91 5.01
CA LYS A 144 5.20 30.36 3.89
C LYS A 144 3.80 29.76 3.87
N LYS A 145 3.52 28.82 4.78
CA LYS A 145 2.26 28.06 4.84
C LYS A 145 1.94 27.44 3.48
N THR A 146 2.92 26.73 2.92
CA THR A 146 2.76 26.03 1.63
C THR A 146 3.22 24.60 1.70
N ILE A 147 2.53 23.73 0.99
CA ILE A 147 2.89 22.34 0.77
C ILE A 147 3.05 22.15 -0.73
N THR A 148 4.15 21.55 -1.14
CA THR A 148 4.41 21.18 -2.53
C THR A 148 4.46 19.67 -2.64
N ILE A 149 3.68 19.12 -3.57
CA ILE A 149 3.65 17.68 -3.87
C ILE A 149 3.79 17.45 -5.37
N TYR A 150 4.31 16.29 -5.72
CA TYR A 150 4.29 15.77 -7.08
C TYR A 150 3.62 14.41 -7.11
N SER A 151 2.64 14.24 -7.99
CA SER A 151 2.00 12.95 -8.26
C SER A 151 2.53 12.39 -9.57
N ARG A 152 3.45 11.43 -9.52
CA ARG A 152 4.00 10.78 -10.71
C ARG A 152 2.94 10.13 -11.60
N ARG A 153 1.91 9.51 -10.98
CA ARG A 153 0.81 8.85 -11.71
C ARG A 153 -0.06 9.85 -12.46
N LEU A 154 -0.36 10.99 -11.84
CA LEU A 154 -1.18 12.04 -12.45
C LEU A 154 -0.36 13.00 -13.32
N LYS A 155 0.98 12.95 -13.18
CA LYS A 155 1.91 13.95 -13.72
C LYS A 155 1.56 15.36 -13.28
N GLU A 156 1.11 15.52 -12.04
CA GLU A 156 0.67 16.81 -11.49
C GLU A 156 1.65 17.28 -10.42
N TYR A 157 2.20 18.47 -10.61
CA TYR A 157 2.89 19.24 -9.59
C TYR A 157 1.92 20.25 -9.00
N VAL A 158 1.74 20.23 -7.68
CA VAL A 158 0.81 21.11 -6.98
C VAL A 158 1.51 21.72 -5.77
N LYS A 159 1.54 23.04 -5.73
CA LYS A 159 1.85 23.84 -4.55
C LYS A 159 0.55 24.47 -4.05
N PHE A 160 0.26 24.29 -2.78
CA PHE A 160 -1.00 24.73 -2.19
C PHE A 160 -0.84 25.11 -0.72
N SER A 161 -1.86 25.76 -0.18
CA SER A 161 -2.01 26.01 1.25
C SER A 161 -3.25 25.28 1.79
N VAL A 162 -3.27 25.01 3.09
CA VAL A 162 -4.35 24.35 3.82
C VAL A 162 -4.66 25.16 5.08
N PRO A 163 -5.79 24.93 5.76
CA PRO A 163 -6.04 25.56 7.06
C PRO A 163 -4.91 25.29 8.07
N ASP A 164 -4.63 26.28 8.92
CA ASP A 164 -3.43 26.31 9.77
C ASP A 164 -3.23 25.07 10.66
N GLN A 165 -4.34 24.50 11.15
CA GLN A 165 -4.33 23.30 11.98
C GLN A 165 -3.56 22.12 11.33
N TYR A 166 -3.55 22.04 10.00
CA TYR A 166 -2.94 20.92 9.28
C TYR A 166 -1.41 21.07 9.11
N PHE A 167 -0.82 22.25 9.28
CA PHE A 167 0.65 22.42 9.17
C PHE A 167 1.44 21.79 10.31
N SER A 168 0.75 21.41 11.39
CA SER A 168 1.32 20.62 12.50
C SER A 168 1.47 19.14 12.15
N MET A 169 0.81 18.66 11.07
CA MET A 169 0.86 17.26 10.68
C MET A 169 2.22 16.89 10.06
N PRO A 170 2.70 15.65 10.28
CA PRO A 170 3.98 15.22 9.72
C PRO A 170 3.99 15.24 8.19
N ALA A 171 5.17 15.39 7.57
CA ALA A 171 5.31 15.50 6.12
C ALA A 171 4.69 14.33 5.34
N ASP A 172 4.81 13.10 5.85
CA ASP A 172 4.24 11.89 5.22
C ASP A 172 2.70 11.91 5.14
N THR A 173 2.03 12.84 5.82
CA THR A 173 0.60 13.11 5.66
C THR A 173 0.25 13.50 4.23
N TRP A 174 1.12 14.27 3.60
CA TRP A 174 0.93 14.82 2.25
C TRP A 174 1.49 13.91 1.16
N ASP A 175 2.24 12.88 1.56
CA ASP A 175 2.84 11.92 0.64
C ASP A 175 1.88 10.78 0.31
N ASN A 176 2.06 10.20 -0.87
CA ASN A 176 1.41 8.95 -1.24
C ASN A 176 2.32 7.80 -0.79
N GLY A 177 1.82 6.93 0.09
CA GLY A 177 2.51 5.71 0.47
C GLY A 177 2.77 4.78 -0.72
N ASP A 178 3.73 3.87 -0.55
CA ASP A 178 3.97 2.80 -1.52
C ASP A 178 2.78 1.83 -1.54
N GLU A 179 2.48 1.33 -2.73
CA GLU A 179 1.59 0.19 -2.95
C GLU A 179 2.31 -1.11 -2.60
N VAL A 180 1.67 -1.92 -1.75
CA VAL A 180 2.20 -3.18 -1.28
C VAL A 180 1.22 -4.31 -1.52
N ARG A 181 1.75 -5.52 -1.71
CA ARG A 181 0.99 -6.77 -1.82
C ARG A 181 1.44 -7.74 -0.75
N ILE A 182 0.48 -8.29 -0.03
CA ILE A 182 0.67 -9.14 1.13
C ILE A 182 -0.02 -10.46 0.86
N TYR A 183 0.75 -11.54 0.80
CA TYR A 183 0.21 -12.90 0.80
C TYR A 183 0.19 -13.43 2.22
N PHE A 184 -0.94 -13.96 2.67
CA PHE A 184 -1.12 -14.44 4.05
C PHE A 184 -2.06 -15.65 4.09
N LYS A 185 -1.91 -16.50 5.11
CA LYS A 185 -2.89 -17.54 5.44
C LYS A 185 -3.71 -17.14 6.66
N GLN A 186 -3.02 -16.64 7.70
CA GLN A 186 -3.60 -16.06 8.89
C GLN A 186 -3.69 -14.53 8.76
N GLU A 187 -4.84 -13.94 9.09
CA GLU A 187 -5.00 -12.48 9.09
C GLU A 187 -3.98 -11.81 10.03
N GLY A 188 -3.42 -10.70 9.57
CA GLY A 188 -2.40 -9.96 10.31
C GLY A 188 -1.01 -10.60 10.31
N LYS A 189 -0.79 -11.76 9.67
CA LYS A 189 0.54 -12.36 9.52
C LYS A 189 0.87 -12.62 8.06
N SER A 190 1.79 -11.83 7.52
CA SER A 190 2.22 -12.04 6.14
C SER A 190 3.16 -13.23 6.03
N LEU A 191 2.96 -14.03 4.98
CA LEU A 191 3.90 -15.03 4.51
C LEU A 191 4.83 -14.45 3.44
N ARG A 192 4.30 -13.55 2.59
CA ARG A 192 5.10 -12.76 1.65
C ARG A 192 4.67 -11.32 1.68
N PHE A 193 5.64 -10.43 1.57
CA PHE A 193 5.42 -9.00 1.50
C PHE A 193 6.17 -8.43 0.30
N MET A 194 5.47 -7.78 -0.62
CA MET A 194 6.08 -7.15 -1.79
C MET A 194 5.71 -5.68 -1.88
N ASN A 195 6.70 -4.82 -2.14
CA ASN A 195 6.48 -3.42 -2.48
C ASN A 195 6.38 -3.27 -4.00
N ILE A 196 5.16 -3.23 -4.52
CA ILE A 196 4.90 -3.15 -5.96
C ILE A 196 5.32 -1.79 -6.53
N THR A 197 5.36 -0.74 -5.72
CA THR A 197 5.81 0.58 -6.18
C THR A 197 7.28 0.60 -6.55
N LYS A 198 8.10 -0.15 -5.81
CA LYS A 198 9.56 -0.23 -6.02
C LYS A 198 9.99 -1.45 -6.83
N THR A 199 9.18 -2.49 -6.90
CA THR A 199 9.47 -3.69 -7.68
C THR A 199 8.96 -3.52 -9.11
N ASP A 200 9.88 -3.43 -10.05
CA ASP A 200 9.58 -3.47 -11.48
C ASP A 200 9.32 -4.93 -11.90
N ILE A 201 8.06 -5.34 -11.94
CA ILE A 201 7.67 -6.69 -12.38
C ILE A 201 7.85 -6.92 -13.89
N PHE A 202 8.21 -5.89 -14.67
CA PHE A 202 8.44 -5.98 -16.12
C PHE A 202 9.93 -6.06 -16.50
N LYS A 203 10.84 -5.88 -15.54
CA LYS A 203 12.25 -6.24 -15.73
C LYS A 203 12.40 -7.75 -15.56
N LYS A 204 12.35 -8.45 -16.69
CA LYS A 204 12.94 -9.79 -16.83
C LYS A 204 14.43 -9.67 -17.13
#